data_AF-A0A1H0G939-F1
#
_entry.id   AF-A0A1H0G939-F1
#
_cell.length_a   1.000
_cell.length_b   1.000
_cell.length_c   1.000
_cell.angle_alpha   90.00
_cell.angle_beta   90.00
_cell.angle_gamma   90.00
#
_symmetry.space_group_name_H-M   'P 1'
#
loop_
_entity.id
_entity.type
_entity.pdbx_description
1 polymer ?
#
loop_
_entity_poly.entity_id
_entity_poly.type
_entity_poly.pdbx_seq_one_letter_code
_entity_poly.pdbx_strand_id
1 'polypeptide(L)' 'MDATLASREVPAVQEIFVDYSSVGRARRFSTRVKATIRRELHPGDTVMVSGDGVVPARALMLTVSAANPEVELELLDS' A
#
# COMPACT_ATOMS: atom_id res chain seq x y z
N MET A 1 -19.79 14.69 -33.75
CA MET A 1 -19.93 13.36 -33.14
C MET A 1 -18.87 13.28 -32.06
N ASP A 2 -19.24 13.67 -30.84
CA ASP A 2 -18.32 13.72 -29.70
C ASP A 2 -18.11 12.33 -29.13
N ALA A 3 -16.86 11.87 -29.17
CA ALA A 3 -16.42 10.67 -28.49
C ALA A 3 -16.11 11.05 -27.02
N THR A 4 -17.12 10.95 -26.15
CA THR A 4 -16.89 10.97 -24.71
C THR A 4 -16.22 9.66 -24.31
N LEU A 5 -14.89 9.59 -24.47
CA LEU A 5 -14.08 8.60 -23.76
C LEU A 5 -14.21 8.92 -22.28
N ALA A 6 -15.11 8.22 -21.61
CA ALA A 6 -15.06 8.07 -20.16
C ALA A 6 -13.71 7.42 -19.83
N SER A 7 -12.72 8.27 -19.50
CA SER A 7 -11.52 7.85 -18.80
C SER A 7 -12.00 7.17 -17.53
N ARG A 8 -12.07 5.84 -17.58
CA ARG A 8 -12.33 4.99 -16.44
C ARG A 8 -11.12 5.22 -15.52
N GLU A 9 -11.24 6.14 -14.58
CA GLU A 9 -10.23 6.36 -13.55
C GLU A 9 -10.04 5.01 -12.86
N VAL A 10 -8.98 4.31 -13.25
CA VAL A 10 -8.48 3.19 -12.45
C VAL A 10 -8.11 3.85 -11.13
N PRO A 11 -8.70 3.46 -9.99
CA PRO A 11 -8.26 3.97 -8.70
C PRO A 11 -6.77 3.76 -8.65
N ALA A 12 -6.00 4.84 -8.58
CA ALA A 12 -4.55 4.75 -8.53
C ALA A 12 -4.22 3.92 -7.30
N VAL A 13 -3.78 2.67 -7.50
CA VAL A 13 -3.40 1.80 -6.40
C VAL A 13 -2.26 2.51 -5.68
N GLN A 14 -2.50 2.89 -4.43
CA GLN A 14 -1.53 3.68 -3.69
C GLN A 14 -0.25 2.87 -3.50
N GLU A 15 0.88 3.47 -3.88
CA GLU A 15 2.18 2.85 -3.71
C GLU A 15 2.78 3.24 -2.36
N ILE A 16 3.19 2.23 -1.59
CA ILE A 16 3.85 2.36 -0.31
C ILE A 16 5.27 1.80 -0.46
N PHE A 17 6.24 2.68 -0.24
CA PHE A 17 7.63 2.26 -0.17
C PHE A 17 7.95 1.71 1.22
N VAL A 18 8.52 0.52 1.27
CA VAL A 18 8.97 -0.14 2.49
C VAL A 18 10.45 -0.45 2.42
N ASP A 19 11.12 -0.20 3.54
CA ASP A 19 12.41 -0.80 3.77
C ASP A 19 12.23 -2.29 4.11
N TYR A 20 12.36 -3.14 3.08
CA TYR A 20 12.22 -4.59 3.22
C TYR A 20 13.29 -5.23 4.12
N SER A 21 14.41 -4.52 4.37
CA SER A 21 15.43 -4.92 5.35
C SER A 21 14.83 -5.01 6.76
N SER A 22 13.80 -4.21 7.04
CA SER A 22 13.08 -4.19 8.32
C SER A 22 11.91 -5.19 8.38
N VAL A 23 11.48 -5.71 7.22
CA VAL A 23 10.26 -6.54 7.08
C VAL A 23 10.59 -8.04 7.01
N GLY A 24 11.76 -8.40 6.48
CA GLY A 24 12.12 -9.81 6.25
C GLY A 24 11.22 -10.49 5.22
N ARG A 25 11.19 -11.83 5.19
CA ARG A 25 10.26 -12.61 4.31
C ARG A 25 8.89 -12.82 4.96
N ALA A 26 8.50 -11.98 5.91
CA ALA A 26 7.24 -12.13 6.62
C ALA A 26 6.08 -11.74 5.69
N ARG A 27 5.07 -12.61 5.60
CA ARG A 27 3.85 -12.32 4.82
C ARG A 27 3.04 -11.18 5.42
N ARG A 28 3.14 -10.98 6.74
CA ARG A 28 2.47 -9.92 7.50
C ARG A 28 3.51 -9.12 8.27
N PHE A 29 3.46 -7.80 8.16
CA PHE A 29 4.46 -6.92 8.77
C PHE A 29 3.91 -5.52 9.05
N SER A 30 4.63 -4.80 9.91
CA SER A 30 4.34 -3.40 10.20
C SER A 30 5.40 -2.51 9.57
N THR A 31 4.97 -1.37 9.01
CA THR A 31 5.89 -0.38 8.46
C THR A 31 5.42 1.04 8.73
N ARG A 32 6.36 1.98 8.74
CA ARG A 32 6.06 3.40 8.89
C ARG A 32 5.72 4.00 7.54
N VAL A 33 4.60 4.70 7.49
CA VAL A 33 4.17 5.45 6.31
C VAL A 33 4.11 6.94 6.60
N LYS A 34 4.31 7.75 5.56
CA LYS A 34 4.19 9.21 5.67
C LYS A 34 2.78 9.58 6.11
N ALA A 35 2.66 10.59 6.99
CA ALA A 35 1.37 11.00 7.54
C ALA A 35 0.36 11.45 6.48
N THR A 36 0.82 11.96 5.33
CA THR A 36 -0.04 12.32 4.18
C THR A 36 -0.67 11.08 3.56
N ILE A 37 0.14 10.09 3.20
CA ILE A 37 -0.33 8.81 2.64
C ILE A 37 -1.24 8.10 3.64
N ARG A 38 -0.86 8.06 4.92
CA ARG A 38 -1.65 7.42 5.98
C ARG A 38 -3.07 7.97 6.13
N ARG A 39 -3.30 9.25 5.82
CA ARG A 39 -4.65 9.86 5.87
C ARG A 39 -5.57 9.37 4.76
N GLU A 40 -5.00 8.83 3.69
CA GLU A 40 -5.71 8.31 2.52
C GLU A 40 -5.95 6.80 2.62
N LEU A 41 -5.25 6.14 3.56
CA LEU A 41 -5.29 4.68 3.76
C LEU A 41 -6.33 4.27 4.81
N HIS A 42 -7.02 3.18 4.50
CA HIS A 42 -8.02 2.56 5.37
C HIS A 42 -7.76 1.06 5.50
N PRO A 43 -8.12 0.45 6.63
CA PRO A 43 -8.20 -1.00 6.74
C PRO A 43 -9.08 -1.59 5.61
N GLY A 44 -8.57 -2.62 4.94
CA GLY A 44 -9.21 -3.25 3.77
C GLY A 44 -8.70 -2.75 2.42
N ASP A 45 -7.95 -1.64 2.37
CA ASP A 45 -7.38 -1.15 1.12
C ASP A 45 -6.33 -2.11 0.56
N THR A 46 -6.32 -2.27 -0.76
CA THR A 46 -5.21 -2.94 -1.45
C THR A 46 -4.22 -1.91 -1.94
N VAL A 47 -2.97 -2.07 -1.55
CA VAL A 47 -1.87 -1.16 -1.88
C VAL A 47 -0.78 -1.90 -2.63
N MET A 48 -0.01 -1.14 -3.42
CA MET A 48 1.21 -1.65 -4.03
C MET A 48 2.35 -1.41 -3.05
N VAL A 49 3.13 -2.43 -2.77
CA VAL A 49 4.25 -2.39 -1.85
C VAL A 49 5.52 -2.56 -2.67
N SER A 50 6.41 -1.58 -2.62
CA SER A 50 7.71 -1.61 -3.29
C SER A 50 8.84 -1.35 -2.31
N GLY A 51 10.04 -1.83 -2.61
CA GLY A 51 11.20 -1.69 -1.73
C GLY A 51 12.49 -2.02 -2.45
N ASP A 52 13.62 -1.61 -1.86
CA ASP A 52 14.94 -1.84 -2.46
C ASP A 52 15.21 -3.34 -2.63
N GLY A 53 15.44 -3.76 -3.88
CA GLY A 53 15.77 -5.15 -4.21
C GLY A 53 14.59 -6.13 -4.22
N VAL A 54 13.33 -5.65 -4.20
CA VAL A 54 12.14 -6.50 -4.20
C VAL A 54 11.21 -6.13 -5.36
N VAL A 55 10.61 -7.14 -5.99
CA VAL A 55 9.57 -6.93 -6.99
C VAL A 55 8.34 -6.33 -6.31
N PRO A 56 7.76 -5.24 -6.84
CA PRO A 56 6.53 -4.68 -6.30
C PRO A 56 5.44 -5.74 -6.14
N ALA A 57 4.82 -5.79 -4.97
CA ALA A 57 3.83 -6.80 -4.60
C ALA A 57 2.57 -6.14 -4.03
N ARG A 58 1.41 -6.80 -4.18
CA ARG A 58 0.16 -6.29 -3.59
C ARG A 58 0.09 -6.68 -2.12
N ALA A 59 -0.37 -5.75 -1.30
CA ALA A 59 -0.67 -6.02 0.09
C ALA A 59 -2.05 -5.49 0.48
N LEU A 60 -2.66 -6.17 1.44
CA LEU A 60 -3.88 -5.74 2.11
C LEU A 60 -3.50 -4.92 3.35
N MET A 61 -4.12 -3.75 3.49
CA MET A 61 -4.03 -2.94 4.69
C MET A 61 -4.87 -3.56 5.80
N LEU A 62 -4.25 -3.98 6.90
CA LEU A 62 -4.96 -4.57 8.04
C LEU A 62 -5.30 -3.53 9.09
N THR A 63 -4.34 -2.68 9.43
CA THR A 63 -4.48 -1.71 10.52
C THR A 63 -3.89 -0.37 10.12
N VAL A 64 -4.67 0.69 10.30
CA VAL A 64 -4.22 2.09 10.19
C VAL A 64 -4.61 2.83 11.47
N SER A 65 -3.64 3.49 12.10
CA SER A 65 -3.88 4.30 13.30
C SER A 65 -3.54 5.76 13.03
N ALA A 66 -4.44 6.68 13.44
CA ALA A 66 -4.15 8.10 13.38
C ALA A 66 -3.02 8.51 14.35
N ALA A 67 -2.89 7.79 15.48
CA ALA A 67 -1.93 8.07 16.54
C ALA A 67 -0.58 7.36 16.33
N ASN A 68 -0.55 6.19 15.66
CA ASN A 68 0.66 5.42 15.39
C ASN A 68 1.09 5.55 13.92
N PRO A 69 2.33 6.01 13.60
CA PRO A 69 2.82 6.06 12.22
C PRO A 69 2.98 4.70 11.55
N GLU A 70 2.93 3.61 12.32
CA GLU A 70 3.01 2.25 11.80
C GLU A 70 1.64 1.77 11.30
N VAL A 71 1.66 1.19 10.11
CA VAL A 71 0.53 0.48 9.51
C VAL A 71 0.88 -0.99 9.36
N GLU A 72 -0.13 -1.83 9.42
CA GLU A 72 0.02 -3.27 9.29
C GLU A 72 -0.47 -3.74 7.94
N LEU A 73 0.35 -4.55 7.26
CA LEU A 73 0.16 -4.99 5.89
C LEU A 73 0.29 -6.51 5.80
N GLU A 74 -0.45 -7.12 4.88
CA GLU A 74 -0.33 -8.52 4.52
C GLU A 74 -0.17 -8.69 3.01
N LEU A 75 0.90 -9.36 2.58
CA LEU A 75 1.17 -9.65 1.17
C LEU A 75 0.17 -10.68 0.62
N LEU A 76 -0.44 -10.32 -0.51
CA LEU A 76 -1.45 -11.15 -1.17
C LEU A 76 -0.82 -12.18 -2.12
N ASP A 77 0.27 -11.80 -2.81
CA ASP A 77 0.86 -12.55 -3.91
C ASP A 77 2.22 -13.23 -3.54
N SER A 78 2.32 -13.77 -2.33
CA SER A 78 3.54 -14.46 -1.81
C SER A 78 3.70 -15.88 -2.33
#